data_AF-A0A9E3CVN3-F1
#
_entry.id   AF-A0A9E3CVN3-F1
#
_cell.length_a   1.000
_cell.length_b   1.000
_cell.length_c   1.000
_cell.angle_alpha   90.00
_cell.angle_beta   90.00
_cell.angle_gamma   90.00
#
_symmetry.space_group_name_H-M   'P 1'
#
loop_
_entity.id
_entity.type
_entity.pdbx_description
1 polymer ?
#
loop_
_entity_poly.entity_id
_entity_poly.type
_entity_poly.pdbx_seq_one_letter_code
_entity_poly.pdbx_strand_id
1 'polypeptide(L)'
;MISDIELKTIEKRLDGIKEGVQRLRTILIITIIASSAILFVLFNSNFSRIHSMAVDESGSKVQSEGKTFAKLGKEILLSDWYKSRNIQVNFLGISVNVTDLPIVGSITLTVITIWYFYGYRQSNRAIYGILEDVSKYKRADRGLSRKEIIGLRKMVYTSIAQTSVFTKNDTLRPAAHPPSQNGTAGGGKGRAKRVMPWLERRLLGESDRPSEYKPGENAESEALTFTDKLVKFMFYLPFWTTLSILMREVYNLLSYSPLQDSAMNEREVFATLGLAPPLQNLSAPEQLSAFETFVESRQVVSMYIEGHYGDIALAFLFGVIALLFVIYLRVLCNGCLAFSRANTQSLWRFNVETTEMEEP
;
A
#
# COMPACT_ATOMS: atom_id res chain seq x y z
N MET A 1 -42.28 -15.52 18.06
CA MET A 1 -41.53 -16.26 17.02
C MET A 1 -40.97 -15.25 16.03
N ILE A 2 -39.64 -15.22 15.84
CA ILE A 2 -39.05 -14.63 14.63
C ILE A 2 -39.69 -15.37 13.47
N SER A 3 -40.25 -14.64 12.50
CA SER A 3 -40.76 -15.32 11.32
C SER A 3 -39.61 -16.06 10.65
N ASP A 4 -39.80 -17.31 10.23
CA ASP A 4 -38.76 -18.09 9.53
C ASP A 4 -38.18 -17.32 8.33
N ILE A 5 -38.97 -16.39 7.77
CA ILE A 5 -38.60 -15.47 6.70
C ILE A 5 -37.52 -14.47 7.16
N GLU A 6 -37.67 -13.86 8.33
CA GLU A 6 -36.69 -12.92 8.89
C GLU A 6 -35.36 -13.63 9.20
N LEU A 7 -35.41 -14.83 9.81
CA LEU A 7 -34.21 -15.63 10.08
C LEU A 7 -33.46 -15.95 8.78
N LYS A 8 -34.16 -16.50 7.78
CA LYS A 8 -33.58 -16.80 6.46
C LYS A 8 -33.04 -15.56 5.76
N THR A 9 -33.64 -14.39 6.00
CA THR A 9 -33.15 -13.13 5.42
C THR A 9 -31.83 -12.71 6.06
N ILE A 10 -31.69 -12.85 7.39
CA ILE A 10 -30.43 -12.57 8.09
C ILE A 10 -29.34 -13.54 7.64
N GLU A 11 -29.66 -14.83 7.54
CA GLU A 11 -28.73 -15.88 7.06
C GLU A 11 -28.22 -15.55 5.64
N LYS A 12 -29.12 -15.26 4.70
CA LYS A 12 -28.72 -14.88 3.33
C LYS A 12 -27.86 -13.62 3.29
N ARG A 13 -28.14 -12.63 4.14
CA ARG A 13 -27.32 -11.42 4.23
C ARG A 13 -25.94 -11.72 4.82
N LEU A 14 -25.87 -12.58 5.83
CA LEU A 14 -24.60 -13.07 6.37
C LEU A 14 -23.79 -13.79 5.30
N ASP A 15 -24.39 -14.71 4.55
CA ASP A 15 -23.69 -15.42 3.47
C ASP A 15 -23.16 -14.47 2.39
N GLY A 16 -23.95 -13.45 2.01
CA GLY A 16 -23.49 -12.40 1.11
C GLY A 16 -22.28 -11.61 1.65
N ILE A 17 -22.23 -11.35 2.96
CA ILE A 17 -21.06 -10.75 3.60
C ILE A 17 -19.87 -11.71 3.57
N LYS A 18 -20.07 -12.99 3.90
CA LYS A 18 -18.99 -13.99 3.89
C LYS A 18 -18.34 -14.09 2.51
N GLU A 19 -19.18 -14.20 1.47
CA GLU A 19 -18.72 -14.26 0.09
C GLU A 19 -18.01 -12.97 -0.33
N GLY A 20 -18.57 -11.80 0.00
CA GLY A 20 -17.94 -10.51 -0.28
C GLY A 20 -16.56 -10.38 0.37
N VAL A 21 -16.41 -10.79 1.62
CA VAL A 21 -15.12 -10.77 2.33
C VAL A 21 -14.14 -11.78 1.75
N GLN A 22 -14.60 -12.97 1.34
CA GLN A 22 -13.74 -13.96 0.67
C GLN A 22 -13.18 -13.41 -0.65
N ARG A 23 -14.03 -12.77 -1.47
CA ARG A 23 -13.58 -12.10 -2.72
C ARG A 23 -12.55 -11.01 -2.43
N LEU A 24 -12.73 -10.23 -1.37
CA LEU A 24 -11.75 -9.22 -0.94
C LEU A 24 -10.40 -9.83 -0.55
N ARG A 25 -10.39 -10.96 0.18
CA ARG A 25 -9.15 -11.67 0.52
C ARG A 25 -8.42 -12.14 -0.74
N THR A 26 -9.15 -12.69 -1.72
CA THR A 26 -8.57 -13.11 -2.99
C THR A 26 -7.97 -11.94 -3.75
N ILE A 27 -8.69 -10.81 -3.85
CA ILE A 27 -8.17 -9.59 -4.48
C ILE A 27 -6.91 -9.12 -3.78
N LEU A 28 -6.89 -9.10 -2.44
CA LEU A 28 -5.71 -8.70 -1.66
C LEU A 28 -4.49 -9.57 -2.00
N ILE A 29 -4.66 -10.89 -2.05
CA ILE A 29 -3.59 -11.83 -2.39
C ILE A 29 -3.08 -11.57 -3.82
N ILE A 30 -3.99 -11.40 -4.78
CA ILE A 30 -3.64 -11.08 -6.17
C ILE A 30 -2.83 -9.77 -6.24
N THR A 31 -3.26 -8.74 -5.51
CA THR A 31 -2.53 -7.46 -5.44
C THR A 31 -1.12 -7.63 -4.86
N ILE A 32 -0.97 -8.44 -3.81
CA ILE A 32 0.34 -8.72 -3.21
C ILE A 32 1.26 -9.43 -4.23
N ILE A 33 0.75 -10.45 -4.93
CA ILE A 33 1.51 -11.17 -5.95
C ILE A 33 1.89 -10.23 -7.11
N ALA A 34 0.93 -9.46 -7.63
CA ALA A 34 1.15 -8.52 -8.72
C ALA A 34 2.18 -7.44 -8.34
N SER A 35 2.05 -6.85 -7.15
CA SER A 35 2.99 -5.85 -6.64
C SER A 35 4.39 -6.42 -6.46
N SER A 36 4.52 -7.64 -5.93
CA SER A 36 5.79 -8.33 -5.78
C SER A 36 6.44 -8.62 -7.14
N ALA A 37 5.66 -9.10 -8.11
CA ALA A 37 6.15 -9.36 -9.47
C ALA A 37 6.67 -8.09 -10.14
N ILE A 38 5.95 -6.97 -10.03
CA ILE A 38 6.39 -5.67 -10.55
C ILE A 38 7.70 -5.25 -9.88
N LEU A 39 7.81 -5.38 -8.55
CA LEU A 39 9.05 -5.06 -7.83
C LEU A 39 10.23 -5.91 -8.28
N PHE A 40 10.04 -7.21 -8.49
CA PHE A 40 11.09 -8.09 -9.01
C PHE A 40 11.54 -7.69 -10.41
N VAL A 41 10.62 -7.36 -11.32
CA VAL A 41 10.98 -6.93 -12.68
C VAL A 41 11.73 -5.60 -12.65
N LEU A 42 11.27 -4.64 -11.83
CA LEU A 42 11.97 -3.36 -11.66
C LEU A 42 13.36 -3.54 -11.04
N PHE A 43 13.47 -4.41 -10.04
CA PHE A 43 14.75 -4.76 -9.42
C PHE A 43 15.71 -5.37 -10.43
N ASN A 44 15.26 -6.36 -11.22
CA ASN A 44 16.07 -7.01 -12.25
C ASN A 44 16.48 -6.02 -13.37
N SER A 45 15.56 -5.16 -13.81
CA SER A 45 15.84 -4.11 -14.79
C SER A 45 16.94 -3.16 -14.29
N ASN A 46 16.87 -2.76 -13.02
CA ASN A 46 17.87 -1.90 -12.41
C ASN A 46 19.22 -2.59 -12.25
N PHE A 47 19.24 -3.86 -11.85
CA PHE A 47 20.47 -4.62 -11.71
C PHE A 47 21.19 -4.77 -13.07
N SER A 48 20.43 -4.92 -14.17
CA SER A 48 21.00 -4.97 -15.52
C SER A 48 21.75 -3.69 -15.92
N ARG A 49 21.30 -2.51 -15.44
CA ARG A 49 21.98 -1.22 -15.71
C ARG A 49 23.31 -1.09 -14.95
N ILE A 50 23.45 -1.75 -13.81
CA ILE A 50 24.73 -1.79 -13.07
C ILE A 50 25.74 -2.66 -13.83
N HIS A 51 25.29 -3.73 -14.50
CA HIS A 51 26.16 -4.57 -15.32
C HIS A 51 26.67 -3.83 -16.57
N SER A 52 25.89 -2.92 -17.18
CA SER A 52 26.41 -2.09 -18.28
C SER A 52 27.53 -1.15 -17.83
N MET A 53 27.53 -0.70 -16.56
CA MET A 53 28.66 0.06 -16.00
C MET A 53 29.91 -0.81 -15.76
N ALA A 54 29.74 -2.11 -15.53
CA ALA A 54 30.87 -3.04 -15.42
C ALA A 54 31.51 -3.38 -16.78
N VAL A 55 30.80 -3.14 -17.89
CA VAL A 55 31.28 -3.34 -19.26
C VAL A 55 31.83 -2.03 -19.86
N ASP A 56 31.69 -0.90 -19.18
CA ASP A 56 32.20 0.37 -19.68
C ASP A 56 33.74 0.32 -19.74
N GLU A 57 34.24 0.31 -20.98
CA GLU A 57 35.60 0.02 -21.44
C GLU A 57 36.62 1.11 -21.06
N SER A 58 36.48 1.79 -19.93
CA SER A 58 37.37 2.90 -19.56
C SER A 58 38.80 2.45 -19.19
N GLY A 59 39.08 1.13 -19.13
CA GLY A 59 40.37 0.60 -18.68
C GLY A 59 41.18 -0.24 -19.65
N SER A 60 40.59 -0.91 -20.64
CA SER A 60 41.32 -1.89 -21.46
C SER A 60 41.78 -1.29 -22.79
N LYS A 61 42.93 -0.62 -22.78
CA LYS A 61 43.73 -0.31 -23.99
C LYS A 61 44.31 -1.57 -24.63
N VAL A 62 43.51 -2.60 -24.88
CA VAL A 62 43.92 -3.78 -25.64
C VAL A 62 43.83 -3.40 -27.12
N GLN A 63 44.90 -2.77 -27.60
CA GLN A 63 45.11 -2.45 -29.01
C GLN A 63 45.31 -3.73 -29.85
N SER A 64 44.67 -3.73 -31.03
CA SER A 64 45.03 -4.43 -32.28
C SER A 64 45.26 -5.94 -32.16
N GLU A 65 44.41 -6.84 -32.62
CA GLU A 65 43.98 -7.03 -34.02
C GLU A 65 42.60 -7.71 -34.14
N GLY A 66 41.89 -7.94 -33.03
CA GLY A 66 40.57 -8.59 -33.00
C GLY A 66 39.35 -7.64 -33.02
N LYS A 67 39.51 -6.39 -33.48
CA LYS A 67 38.50 -5.32 -33.34
C LYS A 67 37.15 -5.64 -34.02
N THR A 68 37.16 -6.45 -35.08
CA THR A 68 35.93 -6.80 -35.82
C THR A 68 35.04 -7.75 -35.03
N PHE A 69 35.62 -8.76 -34.37
CA PHE A 69 34.86 -9.72 -33.55
C PHE A 69 34.34 -9.10 -32.26
N ALA A 70 35.12 -8.22 -31.62
CA ALA A 70 34.67 -7.50 -30.43
C ALA A 70 33.49 -6.58 -30.74
N LYS A 71 33.54 -5.86 -31.88
CA LYS A 71 32.43 -5.00 -32.33
C LYS A 71 31.17 -5.81 -32.65
N LEU A 72 31.33 -6.94 -33.37
CA LEU A 72 30.21 -7.81 -33.73
C LEU A 72 29.56 -8.44 -32.47
N GLY A 73 30.38 -8.90 -31.52
CA GLY A 73 29.90 -9.44 -30.25
C GLY A 73 29.14 -8.40 -29.42
N LYS A 74 29.63 -7.16 -29.37
CA LYS A 74 28.96 -6.05 -28.69
C LYS A 74 27.61 -5.72 -29.33
N GLU A 75 27.54 -5.71 -30.67
CA GLU A 75 26.31 -5.44 -31.41
C GLU A 75 25.25 -6.54 -31.21
N ILE A 76 25.66 -7.82 -31.26
CA ILE A 76 24.76 -8.95 -30.98
C ILE A 76 24.22 -8.86 -29.56
N LEU A 77 25.10 -8.68 -28.56
CA LEU A 77 24.70 -8.56 -27.16
C LEU A 77 23.78 -7.36 -26.91
N LEU A 78 24.05 -6.21 -27.52
CA LEU A 78 23.19 -5.04 -27.44
C LEU A 78 21.82 -5.31 -28.09
N SER A 79 21.80 -5.98 -29.24
CA SER A 79 20.55 -6.30 -29.94
C SER A 79 19.68 -7.29 -29.14
N ASP A 80 20.29 -8.31 -28.54
CA ASP A 80 19.60 -9.31 -27.72
C ASP A 80 19.12 -8.70 -26.41
N TRP A 81 19.95 -7.84 -25.80
CA TRP A 81 19.55 -7.07 -24.63
C TRP A 81 18.39 -6.11 -24.93
N TYR A 82 18.41 -5.42 -26.07
CA TYR A 82 17.31 -4.55 -26.47
C TYR A 82 16.03 -5.34 -26.75
N LYS A 83 16.12 -6.48 -27.43
CA LYS A 83 14.98 -7.39 -27.64
C LYS A 83 14.43 -7.91 -26.31
N SER A 84 15.29 -8.19 -25.32
CA SER A 84 14.87 -8.64 -23.99
C SER A 84 14.07 -7.60 -23.20
N ARG A 85 14.15 -6.31 -23.57
CA ARG A 85 13.37 -5.23 -22.96
C ARG A 85 11.94 -5.12 -23.50
N ASN A 86 11.60 -5.80 -24.59
CA ASN A 86 10.24 -5.80 -25.11
C ASN A 86 9.54 -7.10 -24.72
N ILE A 87 8.58 -6.98 -23.79
CA ILE A 87 7.74 -8.11 -23.39
C ILE A 87 6.49 -8.06 -24.27
N GLN A 88 6.37 -9.00 -25.21
CA GLN A 88 5.15 -9.18 -25.99
C GLN A 88 4.18 -10.10 -25.24
N VAL A 89 3.04 -9.55 -24.86
CA VAL A 89 1.94 -10.34 -24.29
C VAL A 89 1.06 -10.79 -25.44
N ASN A 90 1.39 -11.95 -26.02
CA ASN A 90 0.74 -12.46 -27.24
C ASN A 90 -0.78 -12.54 -27.16
N PHE A 91 -1.34 -12.78 -25.97
CA PHE A 91 -2.80 -12.86 -25.78
C PHE A 91 -3.51 -11.51 -26.00
N LEU A 92 -2.84 -10.40 -25.69
CA LEU A 92 -3.39 -9.05 -25.81
C LEU A 92 -2.90 -8.34 -27.09
N GLY A 93 -1.90 -8.88 -27.78
CA GLY A 93 -1.25 -8.21 -28.91
C GLY A 93 -0.50 -6.93 -28.51
N ILE A 94 -0.27 -6.72 -27.22
CA ILE A 94 0.42 -5.53 -26.69
C ILE A 94 1.89 -5.86 -26.49
N SER A 95 2.76 -5.07 -27.11
CA SER A 95 4.19 -5.03 -26.78
C SER A 95 4.43 -3.96 -25.72
N VAL A 96 4.85 -4.37 -24.52
CA VAL A 96 5.20 -3.43 -23.45
C VAL A 96 6.70 -3.38 -23.33
N ASN A 97 7.28 -2.18 -23.43
CA ASN A 97 8.68 -1.98 -23.13
C ASN A 97 8.86 -2.03 -21.60
N VAL A 98 9.95 -2.63 -21.12
CA VAL A 98 10.31 -2.65 -19.68
C VAL A 98 10.37 -1.22 -19.10
N THR A 99 10.62 -0.21 -19.93
CA THR A 99 10.56 1.21 -19.55
C THR A 99 9.16 1.73 -19.24
N ASP A 100 8.11 1.17 -19.86
CA ASP A 100 6.71 1.54 -19.63
C ASP A 100 6.08 0.77 -18.46
N LEU A 101 6.68 -0.37 -18.09
CA LEU A 101 6.18 -1.26 -17.03
C LEU A 101 5.97 -0.57 -15.67
N PRO A 102 6.84 0.34 -15.17
CA PRO A 102 6.57 1.06 -13.92
C PRO A 102 5.30 1.92 -14.01
N ILE A 103 5.07 2.57 -15.15
CA ILE A 103 3.90 3.45 -15.37
C ILE A 103 2.63 2.58 -15.44
N VAL A 104 2.63 1.57 -16.31
CA VAL A 104 1.47 0.67 -16.47
C VAL A 104 1.19 -0.10 -15.17
N GLY A 105 2.25 -0.58 -14.51
CA GLY A 105 2.16 -1.31 -13.25
C GLY A 105 1.61 -0.45 -12.11
N SER A 106 2.05 0.81 -11.98
CA SER A 106 1.55 1.73 -10.95
C SER A 106 0.09 2.11 -11.17
N ILE A 107 -0.33 2.38 -12.43
CA ILE A 107 -1.73 2.65 -12.78
C ILE A 107 -2.59 1.43 -12.46
N THR A 108 -2.15 0.23 -12.84
CA THR A 108 -2.89 -1.02 -12.60
C THR A 108 -3.06 -1.30 -11.10
N LEU A 109 -1.97 -1.20 -10.33
CA LEU A 109 -2.01 -1.36 -8.86
C LEU A 109 -2.92 -0.31 -8.21
N THR A 110 -2.92 0.91 -8.73
CA THR A 110 -3.80 1.98 -8.26
C THR A 110 -5.27 1.63 -8.45
N VAL A 111 -5.66 1.19 -9.65
CA VAL A 111 -7.04 0.80 -9.95
C VAL A 111 -7.48 -0.37 -9.05
N ILE A 112 -6.64 -1.40 -8.92
CA ILE A 112 -6.94 -2.56 -8.06
C ILE A 112 -7.07 -2.14 -6.59
N THR A 113 -6.22 -1.24 -6.11
CA THR A 113 -6.26 -0.73 -4.74
C THR A 113 -7.54 0.05 -4.47
N ILE A 114 -7.97 0.91 -5.41
CA ILE A 114 -9.24 1.64 -5.32
C ILE A 114 -10.40 0.65 -5.29
N TRP A 115 -10.41 -0.36 -6.17
CA TRP A 115 -11.47 -1.37 -6.19
C TRP A 115 -11.54 -2.16 -4.89
N TYR A 116 -10.40 -2.63 -4.38
CA TYR A 116 -10.31 -3.29 -3.09
C TYR A 116 -10.90 -2.42 -1.97
N PHE A 117 -10.59 -1.13 -1.98
CA PHE A 117 -11.10 -0.17 -1.00
C PHE A 117 -12.64 -0.05 -1.05
N TYR A 118 -13.22 0.09 -2.24
CA TYR A 118 -14.67 0.18 -2.40
C TYR A 118 -15.36 -1.09 -1.93
N GLY A 119 -14.83 -2.26 -2.28
CA GLY A 119 -15.38 -3.53 -1.81
C GLY A 119 -15.28 -3.66 -0.28
N TYR A 120 -14.15 -3.26 0.31
CA TYR A 120 -13.97 -3.27 1.77
C TYR A 120 -14.99 -2.38 2.48
N ARG A 121 -15.20 -1.15 1.97
CA ARG A 121 -16.22 -0.23 2.51
C ARG A 121 -17.63 -0.80 2.39
N GLN A 122 -17.96 -1.42 1.27
CA GLN A 122 -19.26 -2.04 1.04
C GLN A 122 -19.51 -3.18 2.04
N SER A 123 -18.55 -4.10 2.22
CA SER A 123 -18.66 -5.18 3.21
C SER A 123 -18.85 -4.65 4.63
N ASN A 124 -18.09 -3.63 4.98
CA ASN A 124 -18.18 -2.99 6.29
C ASN A 124 -19.54 -2.31 6.54
N ARG A 125 -20.15 -1.68 5.53
CA ARG A 125 -21.51 -1.13 5.62
C ARG A 125 -22.57 -2.22 5.77
N ALA A 126 -22.40 -3.34 5.07
CA ALA A 126 -23.31 -4.49 5.19
C ALA A 126 -23.25 -5.10 6.60
N ILE A 127 -22.06 -5.25 7.18
CA ILE A 127 -21.86 -5.71 8.56
C ILE A 127 -22.59 -4.78 9.53
N TYR A 128 -22.37 -3.47 9.42
CA TYR A 128 -23.04 -2.48 10.26
C TYR A 128 -24.57 -2.58 10.15
N GLY A 129 -25.10 -2.69 8.93
CA GLY A 129 -26.54 -2.82 8.70
C GLY A 129 -27.15 -4.05 9.38
N ILE A 130 -26.47 -5.21 9.34
CA ILE A 130 -26.94 -6.41 10.05
C ILE A 130 -26.90 -6.21 11.57
N LEU A 131 -25.81 -5.65 12.10
CA LEU A 131 -25.69 -5.39 13.54
C LEU A 131 -26.79 -4.43 14.02
N GLU A 132 -27.07 -3.38 13.25
CA GLU A 132 -28.12 -2.42 13.55
C GLU A 132 -29.51 -3.10 13.52
N ASP A 133 -29.81 -3.89 12.47
CA ASP A 133 -31.08 -4.61 12.35
C ASP A 133 -31.27 -5.60 13.52
N VAL A 134 -30.23 -6.37 13.89
CA VAL A 134 -30.26 -7.30 15.02
C VAL A 134 -30.40 -6.56 16.35
N SER A 135 -29.81 -5.37 16.48
CA SER A 135 -29.95 -4.54 17.68
C SER A 135 -31.38 -4.04 17.89
N LYS A 136 -32.11 -3.75 16.81
CA LYS A 136 -33.51 -3.29 16.87
C LYS A 136 -34.47 -4.35 17.41
N TYR A 137 -34.19 -5.64 17.22
CA TYR A 137 -34.97 -6.74 17.82
C TYR A 137 -34.93 -6.75 19.36
N LYS A 138 -33.90 -6.16 19.99
CA LYS A 138 -33.86 -6.00 21.46
C LYS A 138 -34.91 -5.01 21.97
N ARG A 139 -35.24 -3.99 21.16
CA ARG A 139 -36.13 -2.89 21.56
C ARG A 139 -37.57 -3.12 21.11
N ALA A 140 -37.76 -3.85 20.02
CA ALA A 140 -39.08 -4.16 19.51
C ALA A 140 -39.65 -5.35 20.28
N ASP A 141 -40.69 -5.09 21.07
CA ASP A 141 -41.40 -6.01 21.96
C ASP A 141 -42.18 -7.10 21.17
N ARG A 142 -41.50 -7.85 20.32
CA ARG A 142 -42.11 -8.77 19.33
C ARG A 142 -42.45 -10.16 19.90
N GLY A 143 -42.55 -10.30 21.22
CA GLY A 143 -42.82 -11.59 21.86
C GLY A 143 -41.74 -12.66 21.58
N LEU A 144 -40.49 -12.23 21.42
CA LEU A 144 -39.33 -13.10 21.28
C LEU A 144 -38.78 -13.49 22.64
N SER A 145 -38.43 -14.76 22.82
CA SER A 145 -37.77 -15.20 24.04
C SER A 145 -36.37 -14.57 24.11
N ARG A 146 -35.97 -14.12 25.30
CA ARG A 146 -34.61 -13.59 25.56
C ARG A 146 -33.53 -14.56 25.03
N LYS A 147 -33.76 -15.87 25.15
CA LYS A 147 -32.84 -16.92 24.65
C LYS A 147 -32.68 -16.90 23.12
N GLU A 148 -33.75 -16.67 22.37
CA GLU A 148 -33.72 -16.61 20.91
C GLU A 148 -32.94 -15.38 20.42
N ILE A 149 -33.12 -14.23 21.09
CA ILE A 149 -32.40 -12.99 20.78
C ILE A 149 -30.89 -13.17 21.02
N ILE A 150 -30.50 -13.76 22.15
CA ILE A 150 -29.10 -14.06 22.46
C ILE A 150 -28.51 -15.02 21.42
N GLY A 151 -29.25 -16.09 21.07
CA GLY A 151 -28.81 -17.05 20.06
C GLY A 151 -28.56 -16.40 18.69
N LEU A 152 -29.48 -15.54 18.23
CA LEU A 152 -29.33 -14.80 16.99
C LEU A 152 -28.12 -13.85 17.02
N ARG A 153 -27.96 -13.09 18.11
CA ARG A 153 -26.81 -12.19 18.29
C ARG A 153 -25.50 -12.97 18.25
N LYS A 154 -25.41 -14.08 18.98
CA LYS A 154 -24.23 -14.94 19.01
C LYS A 154 -23.90 -15.51 17.64
N MET A 155 -24.91 -15.96 16.88
CA MET A 155 -24.73 -16.46 15.51
C MET A 155 -24.17 -15.39 14.57
N VAL A 156 -24.71 -14.17 14.63
CA VAL A 156 -24.27 -13.03 13.82
C VAL A 156 -22.84 -12.64 14.19
N TYR A 157 -22.55 -12.52 15.49
CA TYR A 157 -21.22 -12.18 15.98
C TYR A 157 -20.18 -13.22 15.58
N THR A 158 -20.44 -14.52 15.81
CA THR A 158 -19.49 -15.58 15.44
C THR A 158 -19.29 -15.65 13.93
N SER A 159 -20.34 -15.46 13.13
CA SER A 159 -20.23 -15.41 11.67
C SER A 159 -19.37 -14.25 11.19
N ILE A 160 -19.54 -13.06 11.76
CA ILE A 160 -18.72 -11.88 11.42
C ILE A 160 -17.29 -12.08 11.91
N ALA A 161 -17.09 -12.56 13.14
CA ALA A 161 -15.76 -12.78 13.72
C ALA A 161 -14.94 -13.85 12.97
N GLN A 162 -15.60 -14.90 12.47
CA GLN A 162 -14.96 -15.92 11.62
C GLN A 162 -14.58 -15.37 10.24
N THR A 163 -15.33 -14.39 9.74
CA THR A 163 -15.10 -13.83 8.40
C THR A 163 -14.25 -12.57 8.40
N SER A 164 -14.11 -11.84 9.50
CA SER A 164 -13.14 -10.76 9.60
C SER A 164 -11.73 -11.29 9.34
N VAL A 165 -11.04 -10.64 8.40
CA VAL A 165 -9.72 -11.04 7.88
C VAL A 165 -8.63 -11.03 8.97
N PHE A 166 -8.87 -10.37 10.11
CA PHE A 166 -7.85 -10.00 11.09
C PHE A 166 -8.14 -10.39 12.55
N THR A 167 -9.25 -11.07 12.84
CA THR A 167 -9.50 -11.56 14.20
C THR A 167 -8.74 -12.87 14.40
N LYS A 168 -7.59 -12.77 15.07
CA LYS A 168 -6.89 -13.92 15.63
C LYS A 168 -7.86 -14.58 16.62
N ASN A 169 -8.18 -15.85 16.42
CA ASN A 169 -9.14 -16.63 17.23
C ASN A 169 -8.70 -16.86 18.69
N ASP A 170 -7.64 -16.19 19.14
CA ASP A 170 -6.96 -16.44 20.40
C ASP A 170 -7.78 -16.00 21.63
N THR A 171 -8.80 -15.16 21.46
CA THR A 171 -9.69 -14.70 22.55
C THR A 171 -10.85 -15.65 22.86
N LEU A 172 -11.05 -16.72 22.07
CA LEU A 172 -11.98 -17.81 22.44
C LEU A 172 -11.35 -18.82 23.40
N ARG A 173 -10.13 -18.58 23.90
CA ARG A 173 -9.67 -19.31 25.08
C ARG A 173 -10.54 -18.84 26.25
N PRO A 174 -11.45 -19.68 26.79
CA PRO A 174 -12.19 -19.31 27.99
C PRO A 174 -11.14 -18.87 29.01
N ALA A 175 -11.32 -17.67 29.57
CA ALA A 175 -10.43 -17.16 30.60
C ALA A 175 -10.21 -18.30 31.58
N ALA A 176 -9.01 -18.89 31.55
CA ALA A 176 -8.69 -19.99 32.42
C ALA A 176 -9.00 -19.45 33.82
N HIS A 177 -9.96 -20.08 34.49
CA HIS A 177 -10.31 -19.70 35.86
C HIS A 177 -9.00 -19.48 36.60
N PRO A 178 -8.80 -18.30 37.24
CA PRO A 178 -7.56 -18.06 37.98
C PRO A 178 -7.36 -19.30 38.86
N PRO A 179 -6.18 -19.94 38.79
CA PRO A 179 -5.95 -21.19 39.49
C PRO A 179 -6.42 -20.99 40.93
N SER A 180 -7.41 -21.79 41.32
CA SER A 180 -7.93 -21.84 42.68
C SER A 180 -6.71 -21.92 43.59
N GLN A 181 -6.41 -20.83 44.29
CA GLN A 181 -5.39 -20.79 45.33
C GLN A 181 -5.92 -21.60 46.53
N ASN A 182 -6.06 -22.90 46.34
CA ASN A 182 -6.25 -23.85 47.40
C ASN A 182 -4.90 -24.52 47.65
N GLY A 183 -4.27 -24.16 48.76
CA GLY A 183 -3.32 -25.03 49.42
C GLY A 183 -1.94 -24.45 49.69
N THR A 184 -1.84 -23.55 50.66
CA THR A 184 -0.77 -23.67 51.66
C THR A 184 -1.37 -23.48 53.05
N ALA A 185 -1.62 -24.64 53.68
CA ALA A 185 -1.85 -24.73 55.10
C ALA A 185 -0.60 -24.24 55.84
N GLY A 186 -0.68 -23.04 56.40
CA GLY A 186 0.34 -22.47 57.28
C GLY A 186 -0.36 -21.81 58.45
N GLY A 187 -0.37 -22.49 59.60
CA GLY A 187 -1.05 -22.05 60.80
C GLY A 187 -0.55 -20.69 61.29
N GLY A 188 -1.48 -19.73 61.40
CA GLY A 188 -1.26 -18.44 62.04
C GLY A 188 -2.50 -18.08 62.85
N LYS A 189 -2.48 -18.45 64.14
CA LYS A 189 -3.48 -18.00 65.10
C LYS A 189 -3.45 -16.47 65.20
N GLY A 190 -4.62 -15.84 65.10
CA GLY A 190 -4.86 -14.52 65.66
C GLY A 190 -4.86 -13.36 64.68
N ARG A 191 -5.97 -13.15 63.97
CA ARG A 191 -6.59 -11.82 63.82
C ARG A 191 -7.96 -11.96 63.17
N ALA A 192 -9.00 -11.76 63.97
CA ALA A 192 -10.33 -11.44 63.49
C ALA A 192 -10.27 -10.09 62.75
N LYS A 193 -10.05 -10.13 61.44
CA LYS A 193 -10.26 -8.99 60.54
C LYS A 193 -11.47 -9.29 59.69
N ARG A 194 -12.60 -8.70 60.11
CA ARG A 194 -13.66 -8.13 59.28
C ARG A 194 -13.73 -8.70 57.86
N VAL A 195 -14.34 -9.87 57.76
CA VAL A 195 -15.08 -10.25 56.55
C VAL A 195 -16.39 -9.46 56.61
N MET A 196 -16.83 -8.94 55.45
CA MET A 196 -18.08 -8.23 55.16
C MET A 196 -18.06 -6.69 55.02
N PRO A 197 -17.27 -6.12 54.10
CA PRO A 197 -17.62 -4.83 53.47
C PRO A 197 -18.55 -4.96 52.26
N TRP A 198 -18.71 -6.18 51.71
CA TRP A 198 -19.47 -6.42 50.47
C TRP A 198 -20.95 -6.70 50.72
N LEU A 199 -21.31 -7.40 51.81
CA LEU A 199 -22.71 -7.67 52.15
C LEU A 199 -23.43 -6.41 52.68
N GLU A 200 -22.71 -5.57 53.43
CA GLU A 200 -23.23 -4.30 53.96
C GLU A 200 -23.54 -3.30 52.83
N ARG A 201 -22.69 -3.23 51.80
CA ARG A 201 -22.94 -2.42 50.59
C ARG A 201 -24.18 -2.86 49.79
N ARG A 202 -24.42 -4.17 49.73
CA ARG A 202 -25.57 -4.74 49.01
C ARG A 202 -26.91 -4.52 49.73
N LEU A 203 -26.88 -4.36 51.06
CA LEU A 203 -28.06 -4.08 51.87
C LEU A 203 -28.40 -2.58 51.96
N LEU A 204 -27.43 -1.70 51.69
CA LEU A 204 -27.61 -0.24 51.72
C LEU A 204 -28.20 0.36 50.44
N GLY A 205 -28.56 -0.45 49.44
CA GLY A 205 -29.12 0.06 48.18
C GLY A 205 -28.14 0.89 47.36
N GLU A 206 -26.85 0.82 47.69
CA GLU A 206 -25.80 1.47 46.93
C GLU A 206 -25.62 0.64 45.65
N SER A 207 -26.26 1.12 44.58
CA SER A 207 -26.08 0.64 43.22
C SER A 207 -24.61 0.83 42.84
N ASP A 208 -23.76 -0.11 43.25
CA ASP A 208 -22.44 -0.33 42.66
C ASP A 208 -22.69 -0.57 41.17
N ARG A 209 -22.63 0.51 40.37
CA ARG A 209 -22.39 0.37 38.94
C ARG A 209 -21.13 -0.48 38.86
N PRO A 210 -21.15 -1.63 38.17
CA PRO A 210 -19.98 -2.48 38.08
C PRO A 210 -18.82 -1.59 37.68
N SER A 211 -17.79 -1.55 38.53
CA SER A 211 -16.57 -0.80 38.29
C SER A 211 -16.17 -1.07 36.85
N GLU A 212 -16.23 -0.03 36.02
CA GLU A 212 -16.07 -0.05 34.58
C GLU A 212 -14.95 -1.04 34.25
N TYR A 213 -15.33 -2.25 33.83
CA TYR A 213 -14.36 -3.26 33.44
C TYR A 213 -13.64 -2.64 32.26
N LYS A 214 -12.41 -2.18 32.48
CA LYS A 214 -11.48 -1.82 31.41
C LYS A 214 -10.87 -3.16 30.99
N PRO A 215 -11.44 -3.88 30.00
CA PRO A 215 -10.75 -5.03 29.43
C PRO A 215 -9.35 -4.56 29.04
N GLY A 216 -8.34 -5.38 29.32
CA GLY A 216 -6.94 -5.00 29.15
C GLY A 216 -6.70 -4.35 27.79
N GLU A 217 -6.54 -3.01 27.79
CA GLU A 217 -6.29 -2.16 26.62
C GLU A 217 -5.17 -2.72 25.73
N ASN A 218 -4.29 -3.51 26.31
CA ASN A 218 -3.04 -3.98 25.71
C ASN A 218 -3.27 -4.99 24.56
N ALA A 219 -4.19 -5.95 24.68
CA ALA A 219 -4.35 -7.01 23.66
C ALA A 219 -5.17 -6.54 22.43
N GLU A 220 -6.19 -5.71 22.64
CA GLU A 220 -6.95 -5.10 21.54
C GLU A 220 -6.15 -4.01 20.83
N SER A 221 -5.34 -3.23 21.57
CA SER A 221 -4.35 -2.30 21.01
C SER A 221 -3.41 -3.00 20.03
N GLU A 222 -2.91 -4.19 20.37
CA GLU A 222 -1.95 -4.91 19.52
C GLU A 222 -2.54 -5.42 18.20
N ALA A 223 -3.75 -6.00 18.22
CA ALA A 223 -4.39 -6.47 16.99
C ALA A 223 -4.78 -5.31 16.05
N LEU A 224 -5.36 -4.23 16.61
CA LEU A 224 -5.68 -3.03 15.84
C LEU A 224 -4.43 -2.33 15.31
N THR A 225 -3.33 -2.33 16.09
CA THR A 225 -2.07 -1.75 15.62
C THR A 225 -1.42 -2.58 14.53
N PHE A 226 -1.54 -3.91 14.52
CA PHE A 226 -1.00 -4.72 13.42
C PHE A 226 -1.73 -4.45 12.10
N THR A 227 -3.07 -4.45 12.09
CA THR A 227 -3.83 -4.15 10.86
C THR A 227 -3.59 -2.71 10.41
N ASP A 228 -3.55 -1.75 11.34
CA ASP A 228 -3.23 -0.35 11.02
C ASP A 228 -1.81 -0.21 10.45
N LYS A 229 -0.82 -0.91 11.01
CA LYS A 229 0.56 -0.94 10.49
C LYS A 229 0.64 -1.62 9.13
N LEU A 230 -0.07 -2.72 8.91
CA LEU A 230 -0.04 -3.47 7.65
C LEU A 230 -0.76 -2.69 6.54
N VAL A 231 -1.91 -2.09 6.83
CA VAL A 231 -2.60 -1.15 5.93
C VAL A 231 -1.64 -0.01 5.58
N LYS A 232 -1.09 0.69 6.59
CA LYS A 232 -0.09 1.76 6.36
C LYS A 232 1.06 1.26 5.49
N PHE A 233 1.65 0.11 5.80
CA PHE A 233 2.75 -0.46 5.01
C PHE A 233 2.34 -0.74 3.56
N MET A 234 1.20 -1.38 3.32
CA MET A 234 0.70 -1.67 1.98
C MET A 234 0.37 -0.41 1.18
N PHE A 235 0.04 0.71 1.83
CA PHE A 235 -0.20 1.99 1.17
C PHE A 235 1.07 2.82 0.98
N TYR A 236 1.97 2.83 1.97
CA TYR A 236 3.21 3.59 1.89
C TYR A 236 4.23 2.90 0.99
N LEU A 237 4.25 1.58 0.89
CA LEU A 237 5.26 0.87 0.09
C LEU A 237 5.14 1.20 -1.42
N PRO A 238 3.97 1.10 -2.08
CA PRO A 238 3.80 1.54 -3.47
C PRO A 238 4.05 3.04 -3.66
N PHE A 239 3.72 3.85 -2.65
CA PHE A 239 3.99 5.29 -2.67
C PHE A 239 5.50 5.57 -2.67
N TRP A 240 6.24 5.00 -1.72
CA TRP A 240 7.69 5.20 -1.63
C TRP A 240 8.41 4.64 -2.85
N THR A 241 7.95 3.52 -3.41
CA THR A 241 8.52 2.98 -4.66
C THR A 241 8.22 3.89 -5.85
N THR A 242 6.99 4.39 -6.00
CA THR A 242 6.65 5.33 -7.07
C THR A 242 7.43 6.64 -6.92
N LEU A 243 7.47 7.21 -5.71
CA LEU A 243 8.20 8.45 -5.42
C LEU A 243 9.70 8.28 -5.65
N SER A 244 10.30 7.17 -5.22
CA SER A 244 11.73 6.92 -5.45
C SER A 244 12.06 6.72 -6.93
N ILE A 245 11.19 6.07 -7.70
CA ILE A 245 11.34 5.96 -9.16
C ILE A 245 11.27 7.36 -9.79
N LEU A 246 10.27 8.17 -9.41
CA LEU A 246 10.07 9.51 -9.93
C LEU A 246 11.25 10.44 -9.58
N MET A 247 11.67 10.45 -8.32
CA MET A 247 12.82 11.24 -7.85
C MET A 247 14.12 10.77 -8.50
N ARG A 248 14.25 9.48 -8.81
CA ARG A 248 15.41 8.95 -9.54
C ARG A 248 15.41 9.41 -11.00
N GLU A 249 14.28 9.38 -11.69
CA GLU A 249 14.25 9.86 -13.08
C GLU A 249 14.43 11.38 -13.16
N VAL A 250 13.87 12.13 -12.20
CA VAL A 250 14.19 13.55 -12.05
C VAL A 250 15.67 13.76 -11.79
N TYR A 251 16.28 12.97 -10.90
CA TYR A 251 17.72 13.05 -10.65
C TYR A 251 18.53 12.69 -11.90
N ASN A 252 18.18 11.64 -12.64
CA ASN A 252 18.84 11.27 -13.89
C ASN A 252 18.73 12.41 -14.91
N LEU A 253 17.56 13.03 -15.07
CA LEU A 253 17.36 14.17 -15.95
C LEU A 253 18.18 15.40 -15.53
N LEU A 254 18.33 15.63 -14.22
CA LEU A 254 19.12 16.74 -13.69
C LEU A 254 20.64 16.48 -13.73
N SER A 255 21.06 15.20 -13.62
CA SER A 255 22.47 14.79 -13.62
C SER A 255 23.00 14.53 -15.03
N TYR A 256 22.15 14.13 -15.99
CA TYR A 256 22.38 14.31 -17.41
C TYR A 256 22.21 15.79 -17.75
N SER A 257 23.12 16.61 -17.25
CA SER A 257 23.35 17.94 -17.80
C SER A 257 24.39 17.77 -18.91
N PRO A 258 23.99 17.63 -20.19
CA PRO A 258 24.95 17.61 -21.30
C PRO A 258 25.79 18.88 -21.33
N LEU A 259 25.35 19.96 -20.65
CA LEU A 259 26.14 21.16 -20.42
C LEU A 259 27.45 20.91 -19.66
N GLN A 260 27.58 19.85 -18.86
CA GLN A 260 28.82 19.59 -18.13
C GLN A 260 29.90 18.95 -19.03
N ASP A 261 29.50 18.09 -19.95
CA ASP A 261 30.40 17.53 -20.98
C ASP A 261 30.55 18.47 -22.19
N SER A 262 29.53 19.24 -22.55
CA SER A 262 29.58 20.20 -23.66
C SER A 262 30.25 21.50 -23.29
N ALA A 263 30.25 21.96 -22.03
CA ALA A 263 31.07 23.12 -21.62
C ALA A 263 32.57 22.76 -21.57
N MET A 264 32.92 21.50 -21.34
CA MET A 264 34.30 21.02 -21.48
C MET A 264 34.68 20.92 -22.96
N ASN A 265 33.75 20.51 -23.82
CA ASN A 265 33.97 20.41 -25.27
C ASN A 265 33.82 21.73 -26.03
N GLU A 266 33.10 22.76 -25.57
CA GLU A 266 33.03 24.01 -26.33
C GLU A 266 34.43 24.64 -26.42
N ARG A 267 35.22 24.62 -25.34
CA ARG A 267 36.61 25.08 -25.41
C ARG A 267 37.49 24.21 -26.31
N GLU A 268 37.32 22.89 -26.31
CA GLU A 268 38.07 21.99 -27.19
C GLU A 268 37.58 22.02 -28.64
N VAL A 269 36.30 22.25 -28.90
CA VAL A 269 35.66 22.39 -30.22
C VAL A 269 35.99 23.77 -30.81
N PHE A 270 35.94 24.85 -30.03
CA PHE A 270 36.45 26.17 -30.44
C PHE A 270 37.97 26.15 -30.67
N ALA A 271 38.73 25.34 -29.90
CA ALA A 271 40.17 25.16 -30.10
C ALA A 271 40.50 24.23 -31.29
N THR A 272 39.75 23.17 -31.54
CA THR A 272 39.96 22.25 -32.69
C THR A 272 39.42 22.80 -34.00
N LEU A 273 38.37 23.63 -33.97
CA LEU A 273 37.92 24.41 -35.13
C LEU A 273 38.79 25.65 -35.39
N GLY A 274 39.75 25.96 -34.52
CA GLY A 274 40.66 27.10 -34.69
C GLY A 274 39.97 28.48 -34.65
N LEU A 275 38.78 28.57 -34.06
CA LEU A 275 37.91 29.75 -34.11
C LEU A 275 38.14 30.76 -32.98
N ALA A 276 39.24 30.65 -32.23
CA ALA A 276 39.75 31.80 -31.47
C ALA A 276 40.36 32.81 -32.46
N PRO A 277 39.92 34.08 -32.48
CA PRO A 277 40.09 34.94 -33.66
C PRO A 277 41.54 35.51 -33.73
N PRO A 278 41.97 36.03 -34.90
CA PRO A 278 41.14 36.89 -35.72
C PRO A 278 40.56 36.19 -36.95
N LEU A 279 39.24 36.06 -36.95
CA LEU A 279 38.38 35.85 -38.13
C LEU A 279 38.61 36.91 -39.24
N GLN A 280 39.50 37.88 -39.05
CA GLN A 280 39.78 38.98 -39.98
C GLN A 280 40.51 38.54 -41.26
N ASN A 281 41.11 37.35 -41.30
CA ASN A 281 41.90 36.89 -42.45
C ASN A 281 41.16 35.89 -43.38
N LEU A 282 39.93 35.48 -43.04
CA LEU A 282 39.15 34.57 -43.87
C LEU A 282 38.41 35.34 -44.98
N SER A 283 38.28 34.71 -46.14
CA SER A 283 37.53 35.30 -47.24
C SER A 283 36.04 35.39 -46.90
N ALA A 284 35.33 36.40 -47.43
CA ALA A 284 33.90 36.60 -47.19
C ALA A 284 33.02 35.33 -47.33
N PRO A 285 33.22 34.43 -48.32
CA PRO A 285 32.42 33.21 -48.41
C PRO A 285 32.72 32.19 -47.29
N GLU A 286 33.96 32.10 -46.81
CA GLU A 286 34.32 31.18 -45.71
C GLU A 286 33.75 31.65 -44.38
N GLN A 287 33.77 32.98 -44.15
CA GLN A 287 33.11 33.59 -42.99
C GLN A 287 31.61 33.32 -42.98
N LEU A 288 30.95 33.36 -44.16
CA LEU A 288 29.53 33.08 -44.28
C LEU A 288 29.19 31.63 -43.94
N SER A 289 29.95 30.65 -44.45
CA SER A 289 29.70 29.23 -44.14
C SER A 289 29.95 28.89 -42.66
N ALA A 290 30.98 29.48 -42.04
CA ALA A 290 31.24 29.30 -40.62
C ALA A 290 30.12 29.91 -39.76
N PHE A 291 29.56 31.04 -40.18
CA PHE A 291 28.41 31.66 -39.54
C PHE A 291 27.14 30.82 -39.70
N GLU A 292 26.87 30.25 -40.88
CA GLU A 292 25.74 29.35 -41.10
C GLU A 292 25.83 28.09 -40.22
N THR A 293 27.02 27.47 -40.13
CA THR A 293 27.26 26.30 -39.26
C THR A 293 27.08 26.64 -37.77
N PHE A 294 27.45 27.87 -37.37
CA PHE A 294 27.21 28.36 -36.01
C PHE A 294 25.72 28.62 -35.73
N VAL A 295 24.97 29.14 -36.70
CA VAL A 295 23.52 29.36 -36.57
C VAL A 295 22.76 28.03 -36.49
N GLU A 296 23.13 27.03 -37.30
CA GLU A 296 22.55 25.68 -37.24
C GLU A 296 22.82 25.00 -35.89
N SER A 297 24.06 25.07 -35.38
CA SER A 297 24.37 24.50 -34.06
C SER A 297 23.62 25.20 -32.93
N ARG A 298 23.37 26.51 -33.03
CA ARG A 298 22.55 27.26 -32.06
C ARG A 298 21.06 26.89 -32.12
N GLN A 299 20.51 26.62 -33.30
CA GLN A 299 19.14 26.12 -33.44
C GLN A 299 18.96 24.72 -32.84
N VAL A 300 19.95 23.83 -33.03
CA VAL A 300 19.94 22.49 -32.40
C VAL A 300 19.98 22.61 -30.88
N VAL A 301 20.82 23.48 -30.32
CA VAL A 301 20.86 23.75 -28.87
C VAL A 301 19.54 24.33 -28.36
N SER A 302 18.91 25.25 -29.11
CA SER A 302 17.61 25.83 -28.76
C SER A 302 16.49 24.79 -28.72
N MET A 303 16.39 23.92 -29.73
CA MET A 303 15.42 22.82 -29.75
C MET A 303 15.66 21.83 -28.61
N TYR A 304 16.93 21.58 -28.25
CA TYR A 304 17.29 20.68 -27.14
C TYR A 304 16.91 21.28 -25.78
N ILE A 305 17.13 22.58 -25.60
CA ILE A 305 16.76 23.31 -24.39
C ILE A 305 15.23 23.35 -24.22
N GLU A 306 14.48 23.63 -25.28
CA GLU A 306 13.01 23.63 -25.25
C GLU A 306 12.44 22.23 -24.96
N GLY A 307 13.01 21.18 -25.53
CA GLY A 307 12.67 19.79 -25.21
C GLY A 307 12.91 19.46 -23.73
N HIS A 308 14.07 19.85 -23.19
CA HIS A 308 14.43 19.56 -21.80
C HIS A 308 13.51 20.26 -20.78
N TYR A 309 13.14 21.52 -21.02
CA TYR A 309 12.18 22.23 -20.16
C TYR A 309 10.78 21.61 -20.22
N GLY A 310 10.38 21.09 -21.38
CA GLY A 310 9.14 20.32 -21.54
C GLY A 310 9.12 19.07 -20.65
N ASP A 311 10.21 18.30 -20.67
CA ASP A 311 10.34 17.08 -19.85
C ASP A 311 10.37 17.39 -18.34
N ILE A 312 11.05 18.46 -17.93
CA ILE A 312 11.08 18.90 -16.52
C ILE A 312 9.69 19.34 -16.07
N ALA A 313 8.97 20.11 -16.90
CA ALA A 313 7.61 20.56 -16.59
C ALA A 313 6.64 19.37 -16.50
N LEU A 314 6.76 18.39 -17.39
CA LEU A 314 5.98 17.16 -17.36
C LEU A 314 6.27 16.36 -16.09
N ALA A 315 7.54 16.18 -15.73
CA ALA A 315 7.95 15.49 -14.51
C ALA A 315 7.42 16.20 -13.25
N PHE A 316 7.47 17.53 -13.21
CA PHE A 316 6.91 18.33 -12.14
C PHE A 316 5.39 18.15 -12.03
N LEU A 317 4.67 18.22 -13.15
CA LEU A 317 3.22 18.00 -13.21
C LEU A 317 2.85 16.60 -12.69
N PHE A 318 3.58 15.56 -13.11
CA PHE A 318 3.41 14.20 -12.60
C PHE A 318 3.68 14.12 -11.10
N GLY A 319 4.71 14.81 -10.60
CA GLY A 319 4.99 14.91 -9.16
C GLY A 319 3.83 15.53 -8.38
N VAL A 320 3.23 16.61 -8.89
CA VAL A 320 2.06 17.27 -8.27
C VAL A 320 0.84 16.34 -8.29
N ILE A 321 0.55 15.69 -9.42
CA ILE A 321 -0.57 14.74 -9.54
C ILE A 321 -0.38 13.58 -8.57
N ALA A 322 0.82 13.02 -8.48
CA ALA A 322 1.15 11.96 -7.55
C ALA A 322 0.95 12.41 -6.08
N LEU A 323 1.36 13.63 -5.74
CA LEU A 323 1.15 14.19 -4.40
C LEU A 323 -0.34 14.35 -4.07
N LEU A 324 -1.13 14.92 -4.98
CA LEU A 324 -2.58 15.08 -4.79
C LEU A 324 -3.27 13.72 -4.65
N PHE A 325 -2.87 12.74 -5.46
CA PHE A 325 -3.38 11.39 -5.38
C PHE A 325 -3.06 10.74 -4.02
N VAL A 326 -1.88 11.00 -3.46
CA VAL A 326 -1.48 10.52 -2.13
C VAL A 326 -2.30 11.17 -1.02
N ILE A 327 -2.55 12.47 -1.11
CA ILE A 327 -3.43 13.18 -0.18
C ILE A 327 -4.83 12.56 -0.23
N TYR A 328 -5.35 12.30 -1.44
CA TYR A 328 -6.65 11.67 -1.63
C TYR A 328 -6.70 10.25 -1.03
N LEU A 329 -5.71 9.40 -1.31
CA LEU A 329 -5.62 8.06 -0.72
C LEU A 329 -5.51 8.12 0.80
N ARG A 330 -4.74 9.07 1.35
CA ARG A 330 -4.64 9.25 2.81
C ARG A 330 -5.99 9.61 3.43
N VAL A 331 -6.75 10.51 2.81
CA VAL A 331 -8.10 10.88 3.26
C VAL A 331 -9.04 9.67 3.22
N LEU A 332 -9.03 8.91 2.11
CA LEU A 332 -9.79 7.68 1.98
C LEU A 332 -9.42 6.64 3.06
N CYS A 333 -8.13 6.39 3.24
CA CYS A 333 -7.62 5.43 4.23
C CYS A 333 -7.98 5.85 5.65
N ASN A 334 -7.83 7.12 6.01
CA ASN A 334 -8.24 7.62 7.32
C ASN A 334 -9.75 7.45 7.55
N GLY A 335 -10.57 7.71 6.52
CA GLY A 335 -12.01 7.46 6.57
C GLY A 335 -12.33 5.98 6.80
N CYS A 336 -11.63 5.07 6.11
CA CYS A 336 -11.82 3.63 6.29
C CYS A 336 -11.29 3.10 7.62
N LEU A 337 -10.18 3.63 8.14
CA LEU A 337 -9.66 3.27 9.46
C LEU A 337 -10.61 3.75 10.55
N ALA A 338 -11.12 4.98 10.44
CA ALA A 338 -12.14 5.50 11.36
C ALA A 338 -13.41 4.64 11.31
N PHE A 339 -13.86 4.28 10.10
CA PHE A 339 -15.02 3.41 9.90
C PHE A 339 -14.77 2.00 10.47
N SER A 340 -13.61 1.41 10.21
CA SER A 340 -13.22 0.11 10.75
C SER A 340 -13.17 0.13 12.27
N ARG A 341 -12.61 1.18 12.89
CA ARG A 341 -12.61 1.34 14.35
C ARG A 341 -14.03 1.46 14.91
N ALA A 342 -14.89 2.24 14.27
CA ALA A 342 -16.30 2.35 14.65
C ALA A 342 -17.03 1.01 14.54
N ASN A 343 -16.74 0.22 13.51
CA ASN A 343 -17.26 -1.13 13.35
C ASN A 343 -16.75 -2.08 14.44
N THR A 344 -15.45 -2.06 14.76
CA THR A 344 -14.87 -2.87 15.83
C THR A 344 -15.48 -2.51 17.19
N GLN A 345 -15.63 -1.21 17.48
CA GLN A 345 -16.32 -0.76 18.69
C GLN A 345 -17.78 -1.19 18.72
N SER A 346 -18.48 -1.15 17.58
CA SER A 346 -19.87 -1.61 17.48
C SER A 346 -19.98 -3.12 17.72
N LEU A 347 -19.07 -3.90 17.15
CA LEU A 347 -18.97 -5.34 17.39
C LEU A 347 -18.66 -5.67 18.85
N TRP A 348 -17.75 -4.92 19.47
CA TRP A 348 -17.41 -5.07 20.88
C TRP A 348 -18.61 -4.78 21.77
N ARG A 349 -19.29 -3.63 21.57
CA ARG A 349 -20.53 -3.29 22.30
C ARG A 349 -21.59 -4.36 22.12
N PHE A 350 -21.74 -4.85 20.90
CA PHE A 350 -22.68 -5.92 20.58
C PHE A 350 -22.34 -7.22 21.31
N ASN A 351 -21.06 -7.58 21.42
CA ASN A 351 -20.60 -8.73 22.19
C ASN A 351 -20.87 -8.56 23.69
N VAL A 352 -20.49 -7.42 24.27
CA VAL A 352 -20.73 -7.09 25.69
C VAL A 352 -22.22 -7.15 26.03
N GLU A 353 -23.07 -6.52 25.22
CA GLU A 353 -24.51 -6.61 25.42
C GLU A 353 -25.05 -8.04 25.32
N THR A 354 -24.41 -8.89 24.51
CA THR A 354 -24.83 -10.28 24.35
C THR A 354 -24.40 -11.11 25.57
N THR A 355 -23.22 -10.86 26.13
CA THR A 355 -22.74 -11.52 27.35
C THR A 355 -23.52 -11.08 28.59
N GLU A 356 -23.84 -9.79 28.73
CA GLU A 356 -24.69 -9.30 29.82
C GLU A 356 -26.09 -9.93 29.79
N MET A 357 -26.59 -10.28 28.61
CA MET A 357 -27.86 -10.98 28.48
C MET A 357 -27.79 -12.46 28.87
N GLU A 358 -26.61 -13.11 28.80
CA GLU A 358 -26.42 -14.51 29.22
C GLU A 358 -26.38 -14.65 30.75
N GLU A 359 -26.06 -13.58 31.49
CA GLU A 359 -26.06 -13.60 32.95
C GLU A 359 -27.51 -13.65 33.51
N PRO A 360 -27.81 -14.62 34.41
CA PRO A 360 -29.16 -14.93 34.89
C PRO A 360 -29.79 -13.85 35.77
#